data_AF-A0A1Y0VRT7-F1
#
_entry.id   AF-A0A1Y0VRT7-F1
#
_cell.length_a   1.000
_cell.length_b   1.000
_cell.length_c   1.000
_cell.angle_alpha   90.00
_cell.angle_beta   90.00
_cell.angle_gamma   90.00
#
_symmetry.space_group_name_H-M   'P 1'
#
loop_
_entity.id
_entity.type
_entity.pdbx_description
1 polymer ?
#
loop_
_entity_poly.entity_id
_entity_poly.type
_entity_poly.pdbx_seq_one_letter_code
_entity_poly.pdbx_strand_id
1 'polypeptide(L)'
;MSSFPEWHAVEGRDWDGLFDSLSGTHLRVSRPHLPAYNEVSPLQYSRDFERYSRVTTELVGKNSDVYPELESYMYSPFVKSRMFTKLQLESTQMLGATGILLNLFDMMGNGIDGTYDYAELLAESKDLMNLGTQQRLNVEQLDGVKVLVSQDASFNLQTTRGENPEELLPKEYSWLSLLGSLGVACKPEKWTDTSNFENEVLAVSGQFFNNLNDEQITALLKKNVMFLDGESVQILFERPMLRTLIDAEKLEIKRARTNYQSYEQIDGMVIDQIENPRVTMLQHTGDYYKIAYEDVNKVEILSSAYSAKAEKLGPVMTIINGRTVILPMNTDPKYGWESQYYSIKAKLLKLILNKTTDIDYVVDMAGTKITASSNQIVLSNFTIDDQKQIQIHLSKTKQQQDWKLYFHERAKLQELAVKPEWIEHDVLTIPYQLKGLETVILLA
;
A
#
# COMPACT_ATOMS: atom_id res chain seq x y z
N MET A 1 5.54 21.12 -7.37
CA MET A 1 5.93 19.76 -7.77
C MET A 1 6.27 19.02 -6.49
N SER A 2 5.78 17.79 -6.36
CA SER A 2 6.01 17.00 -5.16
C SER A 2 6.52 15.62 -5.55
N SER A 3 7.77 15.32 -5.20
CA SER A 3 8.45 14.05 -5.51
C SER A 3 8.29 13.04 -4.38
N PHE A 4 9.35 12.77 -3.61
CA PHE A 4 9.45 11.67 -2.66
C PHE A 4 9.11 12.14 -1.23
N PRO A 5 8.01 11.69 -0.62
CA PRO A 5 7.59 12.05 0.74
C PRO A 5 8.68 11.91 1.80
N GLU A 6 9.47 10.84 1.74
CA GLU A 6 10.61 10.62 2.65
C GLU A 6 11.66 11.74 2.59
N TRP A 7 12.02 12.22 1.40
CA TRP A 7 12.94 13.34 1.26
C TRP A 7 12.30 14.65 1.74
N HIS A 8 11.00 14.83 1.51
CA HIS A 8 10.29 16.00 2.01
C HIS A 8 10.24 16.04 3.55
N ALA A 9 10.18 14.87 4.21
CA ALA A 9 10.31 14.78 5.67
C ALA A 9 11.71 15.17 6.14
N VAL A 10 12.77 14.73 5.44
CA VAL A 10 14.16 15.14 5.73
C VAL A 10 14.36 16.65 5.54
N GLU A 11 13.70 17.24 4.56
CA GLU A 11 13.68 18.70 4.33
C GLU A 11 12.93 19.48 5.44
N GLY A 12 12.18 18.79 6.31
CA GLY A 12 11.33 19.42 7.33
C GLY A 12 10.14 20.17 6.72
N ARG A 13 9.57 19.64 5.63
CA ARG A 13 8.49 20.31 4.89
C ARG A 13 7.19 20.31 5.69
N ASP A 14 6.79 21.48 6.17
CA ASP A 14 5.45 21.75 6.68
C ASP A 14 4.45 21.83 5.51
N TRP A 15 3.76 20.72 5.23
CA TRP A 15 2.84 20.64 4.10
C TRP A 15 1.65 21.59 4.25
N ASP A 16 1.02 21.62 5.42
CA ASP A 16 -0.15 22.45 5.64
C ASP A 16 0.24 23.93 5.58
N GLY A 17 1.30 24.33 6.29
CA GLY A 17 1.77 25.72 6.28
C GLY A 17 2.21 26.18 4.90
N LEU A 18 2.91 25.33 4.13
CA LEU A 18 3.34 25.64 2.77
C LEU A 18 2.14 25.83 1.83
N PHE A 19 1.18 24.91 1.86
CA PHE A 19 0.03 25.01 0.97
C PHE A 19 -0.91 26.15 1.35
N ASP A 20 -1.22 26.33 2.64
CA ASP A 20 -2.11 27.40 3.10
C ASP A 20 -1.54 28.79 2.82
N SER A 21 -0.21 28.93 2.88
CA SER A 21 0.47 30.19 2.56
C SER A 21 0.50 30.48 1.05
N LEU A 22 0.61 29.45 0.21
CA LEU A 22 0.77 29.59 -1.25
C LEU A 22 -0.56 29.57 -2.02
N SER A 23 -1.61 28.94 -1.49
CA SER A 23 -2.90 28.81 -2.18
C SER A 23 -3.75 30.08 -2.11
N GLY A 24 -3.55 30.92 -1.08
CA GLY A 24 -4.37 32.11 -0.87
C GLY A 24 -5.85 31.75 -0.76
N THR A 25 -6.70 32.30 -1.63
CA THR A 25 -8.14 31.96 -1.69
C THR A 25 -8.47 30.80 -2.64
N HIS A 26 -7.47 30.20 -3.27
CA HIS A 26 -7.65 29.05 -4.17
C HIS A 26 -7.51 27.73 -3.41
N LEU A 27 -7.99 26.64 -4.03
CA LEU A 27 -7.73 25.30 -3.53
C LEU A 27 -6.23 25.01 -3.57
N ARG A 28 -5.76 24.12 -2.69
CA ARG A 28 -4.39 23.60 -2.73
C ARG A 28 -4.20 22.88 -4.07
N VAL A 29 -3.17 23.22 -4.83
CA VAL A 29 -2.88 22.58 -6.12
C VAL A 29 -1.54 21.87 -6.05
N SER A 30 -1.54 20.55 -6.26
CA SER A 30 -0.31 19.77 -6.27
C SER A 30 -0.17 18.96 -7.54
N ARG A 31 1.10 18.69 -7.87
CA ARG A 31 1.53 17.82 -8.95
C ARG A 31 2.39 16.71 -8.37
N PRO A 32 1.78 15.63 -7.83
CA PRO A 32 2.50 14.46 -7.34
C PRO A 32 3.21 13.73 -8.48
N HIS A 33 4.39 13.21 -8.20
CA HIS A 33 5.13 12.38 -9.13
C HIS A 33 4.46 11.00 -9.34
N LEU A 34 4.31 10.55 -10.60
CA LEU A 34 4.07 9.14 -10.92
C LEU A 34 5.42 8.43 -11.09
N PRO A 35 5.77 7.45 -10.24
CA PRO A 35 7.15 7.00 -10.01
C PRO A 35 7.75 6.10 -11.08
N ALA A 36 7.82 6.60 -12.30
CA ALA A 36 8.54 5.99 -13.40
C ALA A 36 8.81 7.06 -14.47
N TYR A 37 10.04 7.56 -14.53
CA TYR A 37 10.50 8.42 -15.63
C TYR A 37 10.59 7.60 -16.94
N ASN A 38 11.28 6.46 -16.86
CA ASN A 38 11.32 5.42 -17.90
C ASN A 38 10.39 4.26 -17.50
N GLU A 39 10.04 3.38 -18.44
CA GLU A 39 9.34 2.14 -18.11
C GLU A 39 10.16 1.28 -17.16
N VAL A 40 9.48 0.82 -16.11
CA VAL A 40 9.96 -0.15 -15.14
C VAL A 40 8.99 -1.32 -15.14
N SER A 41 9.29 -2.38 -14.38
CA SER A 41 8.30 -3.43 -14.17
C SER A 41 7.00 -2.82 -13.61
N PRO A 42 5.81 -3.15 -14.15
CA PRO A 42 4.52 -2.71 -13.61
C PRO A 42 4.36 -3.01 -12.11
N LEU A 43 4.93 -4.12 -11.63
CA LEU A 43 4.94 -4.48 -10.21
C LEU A 43 5.86 -3.59 -9.37
N GLN A 44 6.95 -3.08 -9.94
CA GLN A 44 7.80 -2.09 -9.26
C GLN A 44 7.07 -0.75 -9.18
N TYR A 45 6.52 -0.27 -10.31
CA TYR A 45 5.70 0.95 -10.36
C TYR A 45 4.53 0.89 -9.37
N SER A 46 3.87 -0.27 -9.27
CA SER A 46 2.82 -0.54 -8.28
C SER A 46 3.28 -0.22 -6.85
N ARG A 47 4.41 -0.76 -6.40
CA ARG A 47 4.90 -0.54 -5.03
C ARG A 47 5.25 0.92 -4.76
N ASP A 48 5.89 1.55 -5.75
CA ASP A 48 6.32 2.94 -5.65
C ASP A 48 5.12 3.91 -5.73
N PHE A 49 4.07 3.57 -6.48
CA PHE A 49 2.84 4.36 -6.58
C PHE A 49 2.14 4.49 -5.22
N GLU A 50 2.11 3.41 -4.43
CA GLU A 50 1.65 3.44 -3.04
C GLU A 50 2.52 4.37 -2.20
N ARG A 51 3.84 4.14 -2.24
CA ARG A 51 4.80 4.84 -1.39
C ARG A 51 4.90 6.34 -1.68
N TYR A 52 4.78 6.73 -2.95
CA TYR A 52 5.11 8.08 -3.40
C TYR A 52 3.88 8.87 -3.81
N SER A 53 3.16 8.42 -4.83
CA SER A 53 2.04 9.18 -5.39
C SER A 53 0.88 9.31 -4.40
N ARG A 54 0.51 8.20 -3.75
CA ARG A 54 -0.59 8.18 -2.79
C ARG A 54 -0.27 8.93 -1.50
N VAL A 55 0.91 8.71 -0.93
CA VAL A 55 1.35 9.44 0.28
C VAL A 55 1.45 10.93 0.00
N THR A 56 2.03 11.33 -1.14
CA THR A 56 2.08 12.76 -1.51
C THR A 56 0.68 13.35 -1.63
N THR A 57 -0.27 12.63 -2.22
CA THR A 57 -1.66 13.08 -2.37
C THR A 57 -2.31 13.31 -0.99
N GLU A 58 -2.09 12.40 -0.05
CA GLU A 58 -2.55 12.53 1.33
C GLU A 58 -1.93 13.74 2.05
N LEU A 59 -0.62 13.96 1.89
CA LEU A 59 0.08 15.08 2.52
C LEU A 59 -0.37 16.45 2.01
N VAL A 60 -0.77 16.56 0.73
CA VAL A 60 -1.38 17.79 0.18
C VAL A 60 -2.69 18.10 0.89
N GLY A 61 -3.41 17.06 1.31
CA GLY A 61 -4.59 17.17 2.15
C GLY A 61 -5.88 17.50 1.41
N LYS A 62 -6.86 17.86 2.23
CA LYS A 62 -8.28 17.97 1.92
C LYS A 62 -8.58 18.99 0.82
N ASN A 63 -9.64 18.74 0.05
CA ASN A 63 -10.16 19.66 -0.97
C ASN A 63 -9.06 20.23 -1.88
N SER A 64 -8.15 19.37 -2.33
CA SER A 64 -7.04 19.75 -3.18
C SER A 64 -7.30 19.37 -4.63
N ASP A 65 -6.72 20.14 -5.54
CA ASP A 65 -6.61 19.78 -6.94
C ASP A 65 -5.28 19.07 -7.18
N VAL A 66 -5.40 17.82 -7.58
CA VAL A 66 -4.25 16.94 -7.78
C VAL A 66 -4.14 16.64 -9.26
N TYR A 67 -3.02 17.05 -9.86
CA TYR A 67 -2.69 16.81 -11.26
C TYR A 67 -1.39 16.02 -11.33
N PRO A 68 -1.39 14.69 -11.19
CA PRO A 68 -0.17 13.91 -11.17
C PRO A 68 0.67 14.14 -12.43
N GLU A 69 1.98 14.11 -12.27
CA GLU A 69 2.93 14.20 -13.38
C GLU A 69 3.15 12.82 -13.98
N LEU A 70 2.76 12.65 -15.24
CA LEU A 70 3.24 11.58 -16.09
C LEU A 70 4.44 12.09 -16.87
N GLU A 71 5.62 11.70 -16.41
CA GLU A 71 6.88 11.99 -17.07
C GLU A 71 7.17 10.94 -18.14
N SER A 72 7.77 11.30 -19.27
CA SER A 72 8.13 10.35 -20.33
C SER A 72 9.54 10.55 -20.89
N TYR A 73 10.44 11.31 -20.25
CA TYR A 73 11.86 11.43 -20.64
C TYR A 73 12.48 10.08 -21.00
N MET A 74 13.10 9.81 -22.16
CA MET A 74 13.46 10.59 -23.36
C MET A 74 12.33 10.68 -24.43
N TYR A 75 11.10 10.98 -24.02
CA TYR A 75 9.93 11.36 -24.80
C TYR A 75 9.50 10.41 -25.94
N SER A 76 9.83 9.12 -25.86
CA SER A 76 9.60 8.17 -26.96
C SER A 76 9.20 6.76 -26.49
N PRO A 77 8.54 5.98 -27.36
CA PRO A 77 8.21 4.57 -27.10
C PRO A 77 9.41 3.65 -26.82
N PHE A 78 10.64 4.10 -27.11
CA PHE A 78 11.86 3.34 -26.80
C PHE A 78 12.20 3.35 -25.31
N VAL A 79 11.75 4.36 -24.56
CA VAL A 79 11.95 4.44 -23.11
C VAL A 79 10.73 4.01 -22.33
N LYS A 80 9.53 4.16 -22.92
CA LYS A 80 8.27 3.82 -22.27
C LYS A 80 7.17 3.50 -23.27
N SER A 81 6.62 2.30 -23.18
CA SER A 81 5.56 1.85 -24.05
C SER A 81 4.26 2.63 -23.81
N ARG A 82 3.45 2.71 -24.87
CA ARG A 82 2.09 3.30 -24.81
C ARG A 82 1.21 2.60 -23.77
N MET A 83 1.32 1.28 -23.64
CA MET A 83 0.53 0.53 -22.66
C MET A 83 0.92 0.87 -21.22
N PHE A 84 2.21 1.01 -20.93
CA PHE A 84 2.66 1.44 -19.62
C PHE A 84 2.26 2.90 -19.33
N THR A 85 2.42 3.81 -20.30
CA THR A 85 1.93 5.20 -20.20
C THR A 85 0.43 5.25 -19.92
N LYS A 86 -0.36 4.40 -20.59
CA LYS A 86 -1.80 4.28 -20.35
C LYS A 86 -2.11 3.79 -18.93
N LEU A 87 -1.40 2.77 -18.43
CA LEU A 87 -1.52 2.35 -17.02
C LEU A 87 -1.25 3.52 -16.07
N GLN A 88 -0.16 4.26 -16.26
CA GLN A 88 0.16 5.41 -15.39
C GLN A 88 -0.95 6.45 -15.42
N LEU A 89 -1.47 6.78 -16.62
CA LEU A 89 -2.57 7.71 -16.83
C LEU A 89 -3.84 7.26 -16.09
N GLU A 90 -4.28 6.03 -16.32
CA GLU A 90 -5.55 5.53 -15.77
C GLU A 90 -5.47 5.23 -14.28
N SER A 91 -4.31 4.78 -13.77
CA SER A 91 -4.12 4.57 -12.33
C SER A 91 -4.22 5.85 -11.50
N THR A 92 -4.13 7.04 -12.11
CA THR A 92 -4.36 8.31 -11.39
C THR A 92 -5.77 8.43 -10.84
N GLN A 93 -6.73 7.65 -11.36
CA GLN A 93 -8.07 7.54 -10.77
C GLN A 93 -8.02 7.09 -9.31
N MET A 94 -7.07 6.21 -8.97
CA MET A 94 -6.86 5.74 -7.59
C MET A 94 -6.35 6.83 -6.63
N LEU A 95 -5.91 7.98 -7.15
CA LEU A 95 -5.50 9.16 -6.38
C LEU A 95 -6.65 10.16 -6.17
N GLY A 96 -7.81 9.93 -6.79
CA GLY A 96 -8.82 10.97 -6.92
C GLY A 96 -8.23 12.20 -7.63
N ALA A 97 -7.54 12.02 -8.75
CA ALA A 97 -6.93 13.13 -9.48
C ALA A 97 -8.00 14.04 -10.13
N THR A 98 -7.79 15.36 -10.11
CA THR A 98 -8.63 16.34 -10.84
C THR A 98 -8.29 16.36 -12.34
N GLY A 99 -7.05 15.99 -12.67
CA GLY A 99 -6.58 15.85 -14.05
C GLY A 99 -5.18 15.26 -14.05
N ILE A 100 -4.44 15.45 -15.13
CA ILE A 100 -3.06 14.94 -15.27
C ILE A 100 -2.20 15.94 -16.05
N LEU A 101 -0.91 16.00 -15.73
CA LEU A 101 0.09 16.76 -16.48
C LEU A 101 1.01 15.79 -17.20
N LEU A 102 1.03 15.85 -18.53
CA LEU A 102 1.79 14.95 -19.39
C LEU A 102 3.05 15.66 -19.91
N ASN A 103 4.22 15.11 -19.62
CA ASN A 103 5.47 15.59 -20.21
C ASN A 103 5.78 14.82 -21.50
N LEU A 104 5.19 15.26 -22.62
CA LEU A 104 5.34 14.62 -23.94
C LEU A 104 6.19 15.41 -24.94
N PHE A 105 6.48 16.68 -24.66
CA PHE A 105 7.29 17.51 -25.53
C PHE A 105 8.77 17.29 -25.21
N ASP A 106 9.58 17.07 -26.25
CA ASP A 106 11.01 16.98 -26.02
C ASP A 106 11.61 18.33 -25.61
N MET A 107 12.72 18.26 -24.87
CA MET A 107 13.46 19.44 -24.40
C MET A 107 14.20 20.18 -25.54
N MET A 108 14.14 19.65 -26.77
CA MET A 108 14.82 20.22 -27.94
C MET A 108 13.90 21.06 -28.82
N GLY A 109 12.59 21.06 -28.53
CA GLY A 109 11.59 21.85 -29.25
C GLY A 109 11.15 21.21 -30.57
N ASN A 110 11.33 19.90 -30.77
CA ASN A 110 10.86 19.24 -32.00
C ASN A 110 9.33 19.03 -32.04
N GLY A 111 8.64 19.26 -30.92
CA GLY A 111 7.21 19.05 -30.80
C GLY A 111 6.85 17.62 -30.37
N ILE A 112 5.63 17.19 -30.68
CA ILE A 112 5.17 15.82 -30.46
C ILE A 112 5.34 15.03 -31.75
N ASP A 113 6.04 13.90 -31.68
CA ASP A 113 6.12 12.96 -32.81
C ASP A 113 4.78 12.23 -32.97
N GLY A 114 4.10 12.49 -34.10
CA GLY A 114 2.81 11.89 -34.41
C GLY A 114 2.87 10.37 -34.61
N THR A 115 4.05 9.79 -34.88
CA THR A 115 4.22 8.33 -35.05
C THR A 115 4.25 7.57 -33.72
N TYR A 116 4.27 8.28 -32.59
CA TYR A 116 4.21 7.68 -31.25
C TYR A 116 2.79 7.45 -30.76
N ASP A 117 1.78 7.89 -31.52
CA ASP A 117 0.36 7.62 -31.31
C ASP A 117 -0.16 7.95 -29.88
N TYR A 118 0.35 9.02 -29.27
CA TYR A 118 -0.13 9.49 -27.96
C TYR A 118 -1.55 10.03 -28.03
N ALA A 119 -1.98 10.60 -29.16
CA ALA A 119 -3.34 11.12 -29.33
C ALA A 119 -4.38 9.99 -29.26
N GLU A 120 -4.09 8.85 -29.88
CA GLU A 120 -4.90 7.64 -29.87
C GLU A 120 -4.98 7.06 -28.46
N LEU A 121 -3.84 6.96 -27.76
CA LEU A 121 -3.80 6.54 -26.36
C LEU A 121 -4.72 7.43 -25.49
N LEU A 122 -4.60 8.75 -25.61
CA LEU A 122 -5.42 9.68 -24.84
C LEU A 122 -6.90 9.58 -25.20
N ALA A 123 -7.23 9.40 -26.48
CA ALA A 123 -8.60 9.19 -26.93
C ALA A 123 -9.20 7.91 -26.37
N GLU A 124 -8.41 6.83 -26.27
CA GLU A 124 -8.85 5.56 -25.68
C GLU A 124 -9.23 5.68 -24.21
N SER A 125 -8.42 6.38 -23.40
CA SER A 125 -8.66 6.52 -21.95
C SER A 125 -9.64 7.65 -21.60
N LYS A 126 -9.93 8.58 -22.52
CA LYS A 126 -10.62 9.85 -22.24
C LYS A 126 -11.96 9.67 -21.51
N ASP A 127 -12.82 8.78 -21.99
CA ASP A 127 -14.17 8.66 -21.42
C ASP A 127 -14.14 8.03 -20.02
N LEU A 128 -13.28 7.04 -19.79
CA LEU A 128 -13.05 6.47 -18.46
C LEU A 128 -12.48 7.51 -17.50
N MET A 129 -11.52 8.32 -17.97
CA MET A 129 -10.92 9.39 -17.18
C MET A 129 -11.94 10.47 -16.81
N ASN A 130 -12.80 10.86 -17.77
CA ASN A 130 -13.89 11.81 -17.52
C ASN A 130 -14.90 11.27 -16.51
N LEU A 131 -15.28 9.98 -16.62
CA LEU A 131 -16.15 9.33 -15.64
C LEU A 131 -15.53 9.43 -14.25
N GLY A 132 -14.26 9.09 -14.13
CA GLY A 132 -13.56 9.13 -12.86
C GLY A 132 -13.37 10.54 -12.29
N THR A 133 -13.24 11.59 -13.11
CA THR A 133 -13.28 12.99 -12.63
C THR A 133 -14.69 13.42 -12.19
N GLN A 134 -15.75 12.96 -12.88
CA GLN A 134 -17.14 13.23 -12.49
C GLN A 134 -17.52 12.50 -11.19
N GLN A 135 -17.00 11.29 -11.02
CA GLN A 135 -17.15 10.43 -9.85
C GLN A 135 -15.82 10.36 -9.11
N ARG A 136 -15.28 11.53 -8.76
CA ARG A 136 -13.94 11.64 -8.17
C ARG A 136 -13.89 10.90 -6.83
N LEU A 137 -12.94 9.97 -6.72
CA LEU A 137 -12.63 9.33 -5.44
C LEU A 137 -12.28 10.38 -4.40
N ASN A 138 -13.03 10.42 -3.30
CA ASN A 138 -12.69 11.23 -2.15
C ASN A 138 -11.65 10.48 -1.31
N VAL A 139 -10.40 10.91 -1.38
CA VAL A 139 -9.26 10.28 -0.69
C VAL A 139 -9.44 10.20 0.84
N GLU A 140 -10.19 11.13 1.43
CA GLU A 140 -10.47 11.13 2.88
C GLU A 140 -11.45 10.02 3.29
N GLN A 141 -12.34 9.64 2.38
CA GLN A 141 -13.40 8.65 2.61
C GLN A 141 -13.01 7.27 2.09
N LEU A 142 -11.73 7.06 1.79
CA LEU A 142 -11.23 5.74 1.44
C LEU A 142 -11.31 4.81 2.64
N ASP A 143 -11.74 3.59 2.36
CA ASP A 143 -11.85 2.48 3.28
C ASP A 143 -10.55 1.66 3.33
N GLY A 144 -10.48 0.76 4.32
CA GLY A 144 -9.41 -0.21 4.44
C GLY A 144 -8.38 0.14 5.51
N VAL A 145 -7.19 -0.45 5.41
CA VAL A 145 -6.13 -0.28 6.41
C VAL A 145 -5.52 1.12 6.30
N LYS A 146 -5.57 1.91 7.38
CA LYS A 146 -4.94 3.23 7.45
C LYS A 146 -3.47 3.08 7.88
N VAL A 147 -2.56 3.36 6.96
CA VAL A 147 -1.12 3.32 7.21
C VAL A 147 -0.68 4.71 7.68
N LEU A 148 -0.35 4.81 8.96
CA LEU A 148 -0.04 6.10 9.58
C LEU A 148 1.34 6.58 9.12
N VAL A 149 1.40 7.85 8.73
CA VAL A 149 2.63 8.52 8.29
C VAL A 149 2.76 9.88 8.98
N SER A 150 3.99 10.30 9.28
CA SER A 150 4.29 11.60 9.84
C SER A 150 5.15 12.40 8.87
N GLN A 151 4.75 13.65 8.57
CA GLN A 151 5.62 14.57 7.84
C GLN A 151 6.88 14.92 8.64
N ASP A 152 6.80 14.82 9.97
CA ASP A 152 7.86 15.17 10.92
C ASP A 152 8.71 13.96 11.34
N ALA A 153 8.53 12.81 10.69
CA ALA A 153 9.20 11.57 11.06
C ALA A 153 10.72 11.73 11.20
N SER A 154 11.35 12.49 10.30
CA SER A 154 12.80 12.69 10.29
C SER A 154 13.35 13.45 11.51
N PHE A 155 12.51 14.20 12.25
CA PHE A 155 12.94 14.87 13.49
C PHE A 155 13.14 13.91 14.65
N ASN A 156 12.41 12.78 14.66
CA ASN A 156 12.40 11.82 15.76
C ASN A 156 13.08 10.48 15.39
N LEU A 157 13.59 10.34 14.16
CA LEU A 157 14.32 9.17 13.71
C LEU A 157 15.66 9.02 14.44
N GLN A 158 15.94 7.80 14.89
CA GLN A 158 17.25 7.41 15.40
C GLN A 158 18.06 6.75 14.28
N THR A 159 19.15 7.40 13.88
CA THR A 159 20.08 6.87 12.88
C THR A 159 20.89 5.69 13.45
N THR A 160 21.34 4.78 12.59
CA THR A 160 22.16 3.63 13.04
C THR A 160 23.60 4.06 13.32
N ARG A 161 24.18 4.87 12.44
CA ARG A 161 25.54 5.43 12.54
C ARG A 161 25.56 6.94 12.47
N GLY A 162 24.59 7.54 11.77
CA GLY A 162 24.55 8.98 11.54
C GLY A 162 25.56 9.46 10.51
N GLU A 163 25.95 8.59 9.56
CA GLU A 163 26.98 8.87 8.56
C GLU A 163 26.40 9.15 7.17
N ASN A 164 25.24 8.58 6.85
CA ASN A 164 24.56 8.75 5.55
C ASN A 164 23.22 9.48 5.75
N PRO A 165 22.94 10.58 5.02
CA PRO A 165 21.63 11.23 5.03
C PRO A 165 20.44 10.29 4.75
N GLU A 166 20.65 9.22 4.00
CA GLU A 166 19.60 8.21 3.75
C GLU A 166 19.13 7.50 5.03
N GLU A 167 19.90 7.54 6.13
CA GLU A 167 19.47 7.03 7.44
C GLU A 167 18.32 7.85 8.05
N LEU A 168 18.08 9.08 7.55
CA LEU A 168 16.97 9.94 7.96
C LEU A 168 15.70 9.74 7.13
N LEU A 169 15.72 8.84 6.13
CA LEU A 169 14.54 8.55 5.33
C LEU A 169 13.55 7.69 6.12
N PRO A 170 12.32 8.16 6.38
CA PRO A 170 11.32 7.37 7.07
C PRO A 170 10.91 6.14 6.26
N LYS A 171 10.60 5.06 6.97
CA LYS A 171 10.18 3.75 6.42
C LYS A 171 8.69 3.45 6.66
N GLU A 172 7.92 4.47 7.00
CA GLU A 172 6.53 4.38 7.48
C GLU A 172 5.56 3.83 6.41
N TYR A 173 5.99 3.76 5.15
CA TYR A 173 5.19 3.38 4.00
C TYR A 173 5.20 1.87 3.70
N SER A 174 5.95 1.06 4.45
CA SER A 174 6.22 -0.35 4.11
C SER A 174 4.95 -1.20 4.07
N TRP A 175 4.06 -1.04 5.04
CA TRP A 175 2.74 -1.68 5.02
C TRP A 175 1.88 -1.23 3.85
N LEU A 176 1.95 0.04 3.46
CA LEU A 176 1.14 0.58 2.36
C LEU A 176 1.51 -0.10 1.03
N SER A 177 2.81 -0.16 0.71
CA SER A 177 3.29 -0.85 -0.48
C SER A 177 2.95 -2.34 -0.46
N LEU A 178 3.11 -3.02 0.70
CA LEU A 178 2.81 -4.44 0.82
C LEU A 178 1.31 -4.72 0.64
N LEU A 179 0.45 -4.09 1.44
CA LEU A 179 -0.99 -4.30 1.42
C LEU A 179 -1.59 -3.96 0.05
N GLY A 180 -1.24 -2.79 -0.50
CA GLY A 180 -1.71 -2.35 -1.80
C GLY A 180 -1.32 -3.33 -2.92
N SER A 181 -0.07 -3.81 -2.94
CA SER A 181 0.40 -4.77 -3.96
C SER A 181 -0.21 -6.16 -3.82
N LEU A 182 -0.64 -6.54 -2.61
CA LEU A 182 -1.37 -7.78 -2.35
C LEU A 182 -2.89 -7.63 -2.58
N GLY A 183 -3.29 -6.44 -3.04
CA GLY A 183 -4.65 -6.07 -3.41
C GLY A 183 -5.58 -5.95 -2.23
N VAL A 184 -5.07 -5.48 -1.09
CA VAL A 184 -5.85 -5.11 0.09
C VAL A 184 -6.17 -3.62 0.03
N ALA A 185 -7.43 -3.25 0.26
CA ALA A 185 -7.80 -1.84 0.39
C ALA A 185 -7.04 -1.24 1.58
N CYS A 186 -6.29 -0.18 1.31
CA CYS A 186 -5.49 0.52 2.29
C CYS A 186 -5.32 1.97 1.86
N LYS A 187 -4.92 2.83 2.78
CA LYS A 187 -4.57 4.22 2.50
C LYS A 187 -3.49 4.79 3.40
N PRO A 188 -2.66 5.72 2.90
CA PRO A 188 -1.88 6.56 3.79
C PRO A 188 -2.82 7.43 4.62
N GLU A 189 -2.45 7.69 5.86
CA GLU A 189 -3.18 8.56 6.77
C GLU A 189 -2.17 9.46 7.48
N LYS A 190 -2.25 10.77 7.25
CA LYS A 190 -1.34 11.73 7.88
C LYS A 190 -1.63 11.84 9.37
N TRP A 191 -0.62 11.57 10.20
CA TRP A 191 -0.65 11.81 11.64
C TRP A 191 -0.52 13.31 11.96
N THR A 192 -1.30 13.76 12.93
CA THR A 192 -1.26 15.09 13.54
C THR A 192 -1.50 14.97 15.04
N ASP A 193 -1.17 16.00 15.82
CA ASP A 193 -1.42 16.02 17.27
C ASP A 193 -2.92 15.90 17.65
N THR A 194 -3.82 16.21 16.70
CA THR A 194 -5.27 16.09 16.86
C THR A 194 -5.83 14.78 16.35
N SER A 195 -4.99 13.90 15.81
CA SER A 195 -5.41 12.59 15.31
C SER A 195 -5.95 11.72 16.45
N ASN A 196 -7.13 11.14 16.23
CA ASN A 196 -7.77 10.24 17.18
C ASN A 196 -8.51 9.13 16.42
N PHE A 197 -8.17 7.89 16.73
CA PHE A 197 -8.68 6.71 16.05
C PHE A 197 -9.31 5.74 17.05
N GLU A 198 -10.49 5.24 16.72
CA GLU A 198 -11.21 4.26 17.52
C GLU A 198 -12.01 3.33 16.62
N ASN A 199 -11.91 2.01 16.87
CA ASN A 199 -12.49 0.95 16.04
C ASN A 199 -12.00 0.98 14.59
N GLU A 200 -10.77 1.43 14.37
CA GLU A 200 -10.12 1.48 13.06
C GLU A 200 -9.16 0.31 12.88
N VAL A 201 -8.73 0.12 11.63
CA VAL A 201 -7.65 -0.81 11.28
C VAL A 201 -6.45 0.00 10.83
N LEU A 202 -5.40 -0.02 11.64
CA LEU A 202 -4.23 0.84 11.47
C LEU A 202 -2.97 0.01 11.24
N ALA A 203 -2.03 0.56 10.51
CA ALA A 203 -0.70 -0.01 10.33
C ALA A 203 0.38 1.04 10.57
N VAL A 204 1.48 0.62 11.20
CA VAL A 204 2.67 1.46 11.41
C VAL A 204 3.92 0.66 11.05
N SER A 205 4.91 1.36 10.49
CA SER A 205 6.19 0.78 10.10
C SER A 205 7.35 1.63 10.58
N GLY A 206 8.52 1.02 10.71
CA GLY A 206 9.75 1.70 11.07
C GLY A 206 9.66 2.31 12.47
N GLN A 207 10.10 3.56 12.57
CA GLN A 207 10.17 4.27 13.85
C GLN A 207 9.01 5.25 14.08
N PHE A 208 7.85 5.05 13.44
CA PHE A 208 6.70 5.96 13.53
C PHE A 208 6.34 6.33 14.97
N PHE A 209 6.39 5.36 15.90
CA PHE A 209 6.06 5.59 17.30
C PHE A 209 6.98 6.58 18.04
N ASN A 210 8.16 6.90 17.51
CA ASN A 210 9.00 7.96 18.08
C ASN A 210 8.37 9.35 17.94
N ASN A 211 7.38 9.52 17.06
CA ASN A 211 6.62 10.75 16.93
C ASN A 211 5.52 10.91 17.99
N LEU A 212 5.26 9.89 18.82
CA LEU A 212 4.09 9.82 19.71
C LEU A 212 4.49 9.68 21.19
N ASN A 213 3.66 10.21 22.09
CA ASN A 213 3.77 9.94 23.53
C ASN A 213 3.14 8.58 23.93
N ASP A 214 3.36 8.16 25.19
CA ASP A 214 2.94 6.83 25.69
C ASP A 214 1.42 6.70 25.67
N GLU A 215 0.70 7.78 25.96
CA GLU A 215 -0.76 7.83 25.99
C GLU A 215 -1.35 7.62 24.58
N GLN A 216 -0.77 8.28 23.56
CA GLN A 216 -1.17 8.15 22.16
C GLN A 216 -0.93 6.71 21.67
N ILE A 217 0.25 6.12 21.92
CA ILE A 217 0.53 4.73 21.52
C ILE A 217 -0.41 3.76 22.24
N THR A 218 -0.65 3.98 23.53
CA THR A 218 -1.59 3.17 24.32
C THR A 218 -3.00 3.24 23.74
N ALA A 219 -3.46 4.43 23.35
CA ALA A 219 -4.77 4.61 22.75
C ALA A 219 -4.87 3.86 21.41
N LEU A 220 -3.85 3.98 20.55
CA LEU A 220 -3.78 3.26 19.27
C LEU A 220 -3.90 1.74 19.48
N LEU A 221 -3.03 1.17 20.33
CA LEU A 221 -2.98 -0.28 20.59
C LEU A 221 -4.26 -0.82 21.25
N LYS A 222 -4.91 -0.05 22.11
CA LYS A 222 -6.10 -0.53 22.85
C LYS A 222 -7.40 -0.36 22.08
N LYS A 223 -7.55 0.68 21.27
CA LYS A 223 -8.83 1.05 20.65
C LYS A 223 -9.00 0.54 19.22
N ASN A 224 -7.95 -0.01 18.61
CA ASN A 224 -7.92 -0.34 17.19
C ASN A 224 -7.35 -1.74 16.94
N VAL A 225 -7.51 -2.22 15.71
CA VAL A 225 -6.72 -3.33 15.16
C VAL A 225 -5.43 -2.73 14.63
N MET A 226 -4.29 -3.32 14.99
CA MET A 226 -2.97 -2.74 14.71
C MET A 226 -2.08 -3.72 13.97
N PHE A 227 -1.46 -3.27 12.88
CA PHE A 227 -0.42 -3.99 12.14
C PHE A 227 0.94 -3.33 12.43
N LEU A 228 1.84 -4.10 13.04
CA LEU A 228 3.16 -3.61 13.47
C LEU A 228 4.27 -4.38 12.75
N ASP A 229 5.38 -3.69 12.50
CA ASP A 229 6.63 -4.33 12.08
C ASP A 229 7.64 -4.48 13.24
N GLY A 230 8.81 -5.04 12.96
CA GLY A 230 9.84 -5.29 13.97
C GLY A 230 10.39 -4.02 14.61
N GLU A 231 10.64 -2.97 13.82
CA GLU A 231 11.12 -1.67 14.32
C GLU A 231 10.08 -1.00 15.23
N SER A 232 8.80 -1.08 14.88
CA SER A 232 7.70 -0.57 15.71
C SER A 232 7.65 -1.30 17.06
N VAL A 233 7.82 -2.62 17.07
CA VAL A 233 7.86 -3.42 18.31
C VAL A 233 9.08 -3.08 19.17
N GLN A 234 10.23 -2.83 18.55
CA GLN A 234 11.45 -2.44 19.28
C GLN A 234 11.21 -1.17 20.13
N ILE A 235 10.52 -0.18 19.58
CA ILE A 235 10.18 1.04 20.33
C ILE A 235 9.29 0.74 21.54
N LEU A 236 8.38 -0.23 21.44
CA LEU A 236 7.57 -0.65 22.60
C LEU A 236 8.44 -1.30 23.70
N PHE A 237 9.54 -1.95 23.34
CA PHE A 237 10.52 -2.47 24.30
C PHE A 237 11.38 -1.37 24.92
N GLU A 238 11.73 -0.35 24.15
CA GLU A 238 12.46 0.84 24.62
C GLU A 238 11.63 1.70 25.57
N ARG A 239 10.30 1.53 25.56
CA ARG A 239 9.31 2.20 26.40
C ARG A 239 8.59 1.18 27.27
N PRO A 240 9.18 0.72 28.40
CA PRO A 240 8.89 -0.58 28.99
C PRO A 240 7.44 -0.84 29.41
N MET A 241 6.64 0.19 29.69
CA MET A 241 5.21 0.02 29.98
C MET A 241 4.41 -0.43 28.75
N LEU A 242 4.84 -0.05 27.54
CA LEU A 242 4.12 -0.29 26.30
C LEU A 242 4.27 -1.73 25.78
N ARG A 243 5.42 -2.42 25.99
CA ARG A 243 5.56 -3.84 25.57
C ARG A 243 4.52 -4.76 26.21
N THR A 244 4.03 -4.41 27.41
CA THR A 244 3.00 -5.21 28.10
C THR A 244 1.65 -5.18 27.39
N LEU A 245 1.39 -4.17 26.56
CA LEU A 245 0.16 -4.06 25.76
C LEU A 245 0.08 -5.08 24.62
N ILE A 246 1.22 -5.66 24.27
CA ILE A 246 1.35 -6.72 23.25
C ILE A 246 1.81 -8.04 23.87
N ASP A 247 1.67 -8.20 25.20
CA ASP A 247 2.05 -9.39 25.97
C ASP A 247 3.48 -9.90 25.66
N ALA A 248 4.40 -9.00 25.30
CA ALA A 248 5.76 -9.35 24.89
C ALA A 248 6.75 -9.29 26.06
N GLU A 249 7.42 -10.41 26.32
CA GLU A 249 8.39 -10.59 27.42
C GLU A 249 9.81 -10.16 27.02
N LYS A 250 10.27 -10.65 25.86
CA LYS A 250 11.67 -10.53 25.44
C LYS A 250 11.76 -10.29 23.94
N LEU A 251 12.70 -9.44 23.53
CA LEU A 251 13.03 -9.20 22.14
C LEU A 251 14.50 -9.55 21.87
N GLU A 252 14.76 -10.32 20.80
CA GLU A 252 16.09 -10.58 20.28
C GLU A 252 16.14 -10.28 18.78
N ILE A 253 17.03 -9.38 18.36
CA ILE A 253 17.22 -9.06 16.94
C ILE A 253 18.22 -10.04 16.34
N LYS A 254 17.81 -10.75 15.29
CA LYS A 254 18.61 -11.75 14.57
C LYS A 254 18.85 -11.25 13.15
N ARG A 255 20.09 -10.83 12.90
CA ARG A 255 20.45 -10.26 11.60
C ARG A 255 20.15 -11.22 10.46
N ALA A 256 19.65 -10.69 9.35
CA ALA A 256 19.52 -11.45 8.11
C ALA A 256 20.88 -12.00 7.67
N ARG A 257 20.89 -13.12 6.92
CA ARG A 257 22.11 -13.73 6.35
C ARG A 257 23.18 -14.17 7.37
N THR A 258 22.77 -14.52 8.59
CA THR A 258 23.67 -15.03 9.65
C THR A 258 23.64 -16.54 9.84
N ASN A 259 22.93 -17.29 8.99
CA ASN A 259 22.62 -18.72 9.14
C ASN A 259 21.81 -19.09 10.39
N TYR A 260 21.33 -18.11 11.17
CA TYR A 260 20.43 -18.38 12.30
C TYR A 260 19.07 -18.85 11.79
N GLN A 261 18.34 -17.96 11.10
CA GLN A 261 17.09 -18.25 10.41
C GLN A 261 17.31 -18.49 8.92
N SER A 262 16.53 -19.39 8.32
CA SER A 262 16.59 -19.73 6.89
C SER A 262 15.26 -19.55 6.19
N TYR A 263 14.16 -19.96 6.82
CA TYR A 263 12.83 -19.81 6.27
C TYR A 263 11.78 -19.61 7.35
N GLU A 264 10.70 -18.95 6.99
CA GLU A 264 9.45 -18.95 7.72
C GLU A 264 8.60 -20.11 7.20
N GLN A 265 7.87 -20.77 8.09
CA GLN A 265 6.90 -21.82 7.75
C GLN A 265 5.56 -21.54 8.44
N ILE A 266 4.47 -21.78 7.72
CA ILE A 266 3.10 -21.68 8.24
C ILE A 266 2.66 -23.11 8.60
N ASP A 267 2.79 -23.47 9.87
CA ASP A 267 2.57 -24.84 10.35
C ASP A 267 1.08 -25.22 10.35
N GLY A 268 0.77 -26.45 9.94
CA GLY A 268 -0.59 -27.03 9.99
C GLY A 268 -1.56 -26.50 8.94
N MET A 269 -1.09 -25.73 7.96
CA MET A 269 -1.92 -25.16 6.90
C MET A 269 -1.55 -25.66 5.52
N VAL A 270 -2.53 -25.66 4.62
CA VAL A 270 -2.35 -25.84 3.18
C VAL A 270 -2.71 -24.54 2.49
N ILE A 271 -1.73 -23.93 1.82
CA ILE A 271 -1.93 -22.71 1.03
C ILE A 271 -1.37 -22.97 -0.37
N ASP A 272 -2.10 -22.61 -1.41
CA ASP A 272 -1.71 -22.87 -2.81
C ASP A 272 -1.38 -24.35 -3.07
N GLN A 273 -2.11 -25.26 -2.40
CA GLN A 273 -1.90 -26.72 -2.47
C GLN A 273 -0.55 -27.19 -1.90
N ILE A 274 0.14 -26.32 -1.13
CA ILE A 274 1.40 -26.63 -0.47
C ILE A 274 1.12 -26.83 1.01
N GLU A 275 1.42 -28.02 1.53
CA GLU A 275 1.40 -28.31 2.96
C GLU A 275 2.56 -27.62 3.67
N ASN A 276 2.29 -26.99 4.82
CA ASN A 276 3.29 -26.27 5.61
C ASN A 276 4.15 -25.34 4.76
N PRO A 277 3.55 -24.39 4.03
CA PRO A 277 4.24 -23.58 3.04
C PRO A 277 5.34 -22.73 3.67
N ARG A 278 6.40 -22.49 2.90
CA ARG A 278 7.63 -21.81 3.35
C ARG A 278 7.92 -20.54 2.58
N VAL A 279 8.50 -19.56 3.26
CA VAL A 279 8.97 -18.29 2.67
C VAL A 279 10.42 -18.07 3.11
N THR A 280 11.28 -17.61 2.20
CA THR A 280 12.70 -17.37 2.51
C THR A 280 12.87 -16.28 3.57
N MET A 281 13.81 -16.49 4.49
CA MET A 281 14.29 -15.46 5.44
C MET A 281 15.78 -15.13 5.21
N LEU A 282 16.34 -15.49 4.05
CA LEU A 282 17.77 -15.32 3.74
C LEU A 282 18.06 -14.09 2.88
N GLN A 283 17.18 -13.76 1.94
CA GLN A 283 17.43 -12.71 0.94
C GLN A 283 16.21 -11.81 0.83
N HIS A 284 16.47 -10.54 0.49
CA HIS A 284 15.44 -9.53 0.21
C HIS A 284 14.46 -9.37 1.39
N THR A 285 14.97 -9.53 2.61
CA THR A 285 14.25 -9.45 3.88
C THR A 285 15.13 -8.73 4.88
N GLY A 286 14.49 -8.02 5.81
CA GLY A 286 15.16 -7.44 6.96
C GLY A 286 15.55 -8.48 8.03
N ASP A 287 16.12 -7.96 9.11
CA ASP A 287 16.44 -8.69 10.33
C ASP A 287 15.17 -9.26 10.97
N TYR A 288 15.30 -10.42 11.61
CA TYR A 288 14.20 -11.07 12.33
C TYR A 288 14.17 -10.62 13.79
N TYR A 289 13.04 -10.08 14.22
CA TYR A 289 12.78 -9.61 15.57
C TYR A 289 12.12 -10.74 16.36
N LYS A 290 12.94 -11.63 16.94
CA LYS A 290 12.42 -12.78 17.69
C LYS A 290 11.80 -12.30 19.00
N ILE A 291 10.48 -12.39 19.10
CA ILE A 291 9.70 -12.00 20.28
C ILE A 291 9.31 -13.25 21.08
N ALA A 292 9.55 -13.22 22.39
CA ALA A 292 8.95 -14.14 23.35
C ALA A 292 7.77 -13.45 24.03
N TYR A 293 6.72 -14.21 24.34
CA TYR A 293 5.47 -13.69 24.87
C TYR A 293 5.21 -14.23 26.28
N GLU A 294 4.66 -13.38 27.16
CA GLU A 294 4.42 -13.70 28.57
C GLU A 294 3.27 -14.72 28.72
N ASP A 295 2.15 -14.50 28.03
CA ASP A 295 1.00 -15.40 28.02
C ASP A 295 0.73 -15.93 26.61
N VAL A 296 1.19 -17.15 26.35
CA VAL A 296 1.01 -17.82 25.06
C VAL A 296 -0.45 -18.04 24.68
N ASN A 297 -1.40 -18.00 25.63
CA ASN A 297 -2.82 -18.19 25.33
C ASN A 297 -3.46 -16.96 24.66
N LYS A 298 -2.82 -15.79 24.80
CA LYS A 298 -3.26 -14.54 24.15
C LYS A 298 -2.68 -14.36 22.75
N VAL A 299 -1.77 -15.24 22.35
CA VAL A 299 -0.98 -15.11 21.13
C VAL A 299 -1.30 -16.26 20.18
N GLU A 300 -1.97 -15.94 19.08
CA GLU A 300 -2.10 -16.86 17.96
C GLU A 300 -0.83 -16.78 17.10
N ILE A 301 -0.04 -17.84 17.11
CA ILE A 301 1.15 -17.98 16.25
C ILE A 301 0.71 -18.55 14.91
N LEU A 302 0.84 -17.76 13.85
CA LEU A 302 0.43 -18.13 12.49
C LEU A 302 1.58 -18.73 11.67
N SER A 303 2.80 -18.29 11.95
CA SER A 303 4.00 -18.84 11.30
C SER A 303 5.20 -18.78 12.24
N SER A 304 6.25 -19.52 11.90
CA SER A 304 7.45 -19.61 12.71
C SER A 304 8.71 -19.62 11.86
N ALA A 305 9.80 -19.09 12.40
CA ALA A 305 11.11 -19.11 11.79
C ALA A 305 11.77 -20.47 12.04
N TYR A 306 12.50 -20.96 11.05
CA TYR A 306 13.21 -22.23 11.09
C TYR A 306 14.65 -22.07 10.61
N SER A 307 15.55 -22.87 11.19
CA SER A 307 16.94 -22.97 10.73
C SER A 307 17.04 -23.84 9.46
N ALA A 308 18.21 -23.86 8.82
CA ALA A 308 18.50 -24.76 7.70
C ALA A 308 18.38 -26.25 8.06
N LYS A 309 18.42 -26.58 9.36
CA LYS A 309 18.23 -27.94 9.89
C LYS A 309 16.78 -28.24 10.29
N ALA A 310 15.83 -27.37 9.93
CA ALA A 310 14.43 -27.45 10.32
C ALA A 310 14.18 -27.39 11.83
N GLU A 311 15.07 -26.75 12.59
CA GLU A 311 14.82 -26.45 14.00
C GLU A 311 13.91 -25.22 14.10
N LYS A 312 12.80 -25.34 14.84
CA LYS A 312 11.87 -24.23 15.08
C LYS A 312 12.51 -23.20 16.01
N LEU A 313 12.68 -21.97 15.52
CA LEU A 313 13.44 -20.92 16.21
C LEU A 313 12.56 -19.96 17.00
N GLY A 314 11.33 -19.72 16.57
CA GLY A 314 10.38 -18.83 17.25
C GLY A 314 9.27 -18.30 16.34
N PRO A 315 8.31 -17.53 16.89
CA PRO A 315 7.18 -16.98 16.15
C PRO A 315 7.59 -15.95 15.10
N VAL A 316 6.91 -15.93 13.96
CA VAL A 316 7.04 -14.85 12.96
C VAL A 316 5.72 -14.07 12.91
N MET A 317 4.74 -14.46 12.08
CA MET A 317 3.45 -13.78 12.07
C MET A 317 2.62 -14.18 13.30
N THR A 318 2.13 -13.20 14.05
CA THR A 318 1.29 -13.43 15.24
C THR A 318 0.11 -12.48 15.32
N ILE A 319 -0.99 -12.93 15.93
CA ILE A 319 -2.10 -12.08 16.37
C ILE A 319 -2.16 -12.12 17.89
N ILE A 320 -2.09 -10.95 18.53
CA ILE A 320 -2.12 -10.81 19.99
C ILE A 320 -3.45 -10.19 20.38
N ASN A 321 -4.12 -10.77 21.39
CA ASN A 321 -5.41 -10.32 21.90
C ASN A 321 -6.48 -10.14 20.80
N GLY A 322 -6.38 -10.94 19.73
CA GLY A 322 -7.27 -10.89 18.58
C GLY A 322 -7.23 -9.59 17.76
N ARG A 323 -6.28 -8.67 18.00
CA ARG A 323 -6.28 -7.33 17.36
C ARG A 323 -4.92 -6.80 16.94
N THR A 324 -3.82 -7.24 17.55
CA THR A 324 -2.48 -6.73 17.22
C THR A 324 -1.74 -7.77 16.39
N VAL A 325 -1.58 -7.47 15.10
CA VAL A 325 -0.85 -8.27 14.12
C VAL A 325 0.59 -7.80 14.09
N ILE A 326 1.54 -8.74 14.18
CA ILE A 326 2.97 -8.43 14.09
C ILE A 326 3.61 -9.18 12.93
N LEU A 327 4.30 -8.45 12.05
CA LEU A 327 5.28 -8.95 11.08
C LEU A 327 6.68 -8.57 11.59
N PRO A 328 7.39 -9.45 12.31
CA PRO A 328 8.53 -9.06 13.13
C PRO A 328 9.83 -8.97 12.32
N MET A 329 9.87 -8.03 11.38
CA MET A 329 11.07 -7.70 10.61
C MET A 329 11.23 -6.20 10.42
N ASN A 330 12.46 -5.77 10.18
CA ASN A 330 12.73 -4.42 9.69
C ASN A 330 12.78 -4.40 8.14
N THR A 331 13.10 -3.23 7.59
CA THR A 331 13.24 -3.04 6.14
C THR A 331 14.68 -3.34 5.68
N ASP A 332 14.87 -4.21 4.67
CA ASP A 332 16.19 -4.37 4.02
C ASP A 332 16.57 -3.05 3.32
N PRO A 333 17.78 -2.51 3.53
CA PRO A 333 18.16 -1.20 2.97
C PRO A 333 18.08 -1.11 1.45
N LYS A 334 18.27 -2.22 0.73
CA LYS A 334 18.25 -2.26 -0.73
C LYS A 334 16.92 -2.76 -1.28
N TYR A 335 16.37 -3.80 -0.69
CA TYR A 335 15.24 -4.56 -1.24
C TYR A 335 13.92 -4.33 -0.49
N GLY A 336 13.94 -3.57 0.60
CA GLY A 336 12.78 -3.36 1.45
C GLY A 336 12.15 -4.67 1.93
N TRP A 337 10.87 -4.85 1.61
CA TRP A 337 10.09 -6.06 1.93
C TRP A 337 9.86 -6.97 0.71
N GLU A 338 10.78 -6.97 -0.26
CA GLU A 338 10.62 -7.75 -1.50
C GLU A 338 10.26 -9.23 -1.29
N SER A 339 10.83 -9.88 -0.26
CA SER A 339 10.52 -11.27 0.12
C SER A 339 9.08 -11.51 0.56
N GLN A 340 8.33 -10.45 0.89
CA GLN A 340 6.95 -10.53 1.37
C GLN A 340 5.91 -10.50 0.25
N TYR A 341 6.29 -10.09 -0.97
CA TYR A 341 5.39 -10.09 -2.14
C TYR A 341 5.28 -11.48 -2.74
N TYR A 342 4.56 -12.35 -2.05
CA TYR A 342 4.41 -13.76 -2.40
C TYR A 342 2.99 -14.25 -2.14
N SER A 343 2.49 -15.21 -2.92
CA SER A 343 1.09 -15.66 -2.85
C SER A 343 0.74 -16.25 -1.48
N ILE A 344 1.66 -17.01 -0.89
CA ILE A 344 1.50 -17.56 0.46
C ILE A 344 1.33 -16.45 1.50
N LYS A 345 2.09 -15.36 1.39
CA LYS A 345 1.96 -14.19 2.27
C LYS A 345 0.66 -13.43 2.02
N ALA A 346 0.24 -13.30 0.77
CA ALA A 346 -1.04 -12.71 0.40
C ALA A 346 -2.21 -13.44 1.07
N LYS A 347 -2.23 -14.77 0.98
CA LYS A 347 -3.28 -15.61 1.56
C LYS A 347 -3.25 -15.61 3.08
N LEU A 348 -2.06 -15.64 3.68
CA LEU A 348 -1.92 -15.52 5.12
C LEU A 348 -2.43 -14.16 5.64
N LEU A 349 -2.07 -13.06 4.99
CA LEU A 349 -2.55 -11.73 5.36
C LEU A 349 -4.07 -11.59 5.19
N LYS A 350 -4.65 -12.15 4.13
CA LYS A 350 -6.11 -12.16 3.93
C LYS A 350 -6.84 -13.02 4.97
N LEU A 351 -6.25 -14.13 5.40
CA LEU A 351 -6.76 -14.91 6.54
C LEU A 351 -6.74 -14.09 7.83
N ILE A 352 -5.66 -13.34 8.08
CA ILE A 352 -5.55 -12.44 9.26
C ILE A 352 -6.62 -11.36 9.20
N LEU A 353 -6.80 -10.73 8.03
CA LEU A 353 -7.83 -9.71 7.82
C LEU A 353 -9.22 -10.28 8.13
N ASN A 354 -9.58 -11.45 7.59
CA ASN A 354 -10.88 -12.07 7.87
C ASN A 354 -11.10 -12.43 9.35
N LYS A 355 -10.02 -12.68 10.10
CA LYS A 355 -10.09 -12.93 11.54
C LYS A 355 -10.28 -11.67 12.38
N THR A 356 -9.79 -10.53 11.89
CA THR A 356 -9.61 -9.32 12.70
C THR A 356 -10.41 -8.11 12.21
N THR A 357 -10.88 -8.12 10.95
CA THR A 357 -11.46 -6.97 10.26
C THR A 357 -12.57 -7.38 9.28
N ASP A 358 -13.19 -6.38 8.63
CA ASP A 358 -14.16 -6.53 7.54
C ASP A 358 -13.78 -5.53 6.41
N ILE A 359 -12.69 -5.82 5.70
CA ILE A 359 -12.08 -4.92 4.71
C ILE A 359 -12.16 -5.51 3.30
N ASP A 360 -12.28 -4.63 2.30
CA ASP A 360 -12.26 -5.01 0.89
C ASP A 360 -10.86 -5.46 0.43
N TYR A 361 -10.79 -6.54 -0.34
CA TYR A 361 -9.56 -6.96 -1.01
C TYR A 361 -9.84 -7.83 -2.23
N VAL A 362 -8.94 -7.86 -3.20
CA VAL A 362 -9.06 -8.73 -4.38
C VAL A 362 -8.68 -10.18 -4.05
N VAL A 363 -9.33 -11.17 -4.67
CA VAL A 363 -9.10 -12.60 -4.41
C VAL A 363 -8.44 -13.24 -5.62
N ASP A 364 -7.29 -13.89 -5.42
CA ASP A 364 -6.54 -14.59 -6.49
C ASP A 364 -6.25 -13.75 -7.76
N MET A 365 -6.09 -12.43 -7.59
CA MET A 365 -5.73 -11.48 -8.66
C MET A 365 -4.36 -10.85 -8.39
N ALA A 366 -3.29 -11.61 -8.62
CA ALA A 366 -1.92 -11.17 -8.31
C ALA A 366 -1.56 -9.86 -9.04
N GLY A 367 -1.01 -8.90 -8.30
CA GLY A 367 -0.63 -7.58 -8.84
C GLY A 367 -1.80 -6.67 -9.24
N THR A 368 -3.04 -7.06 -8.97
CA THR A 368 -4.19 -6.15 -9.06
C THR A 368 -4.35 -5.38 -7.75
N LYS A 369 -4.55 -4.07 -7.86
CA LYS A 369 -4.81 -3.21 -6.71
C LYS A 369 -6.27 -2.80 -6.63
N ILE A 370 -6.66 -2.41 -5.42
CA ILE A 370 -7.99 -1.91 -5.09
C ILE A 370 -7.87 -0.63 -4.26
N THR A 371 -8.58 0.41 -4.69
CA THR A 371 -8.91 1.58 -3.87
C THR A 371 -10.42 1.62 -3.73
N ALA A 372 -10.92 1.62 -2.50
CA ALA A 372 -12.36 1.53 -2.22
C ALA A 372 -12.82 2.69 -1.32
N SER A 373 -14.04 3.14 -1.55
CA SER A 373 -14.85 3.96 -0.65
C SER A 373 -16.24 3.34 -0.54
N SER A 374 -17.11 3.95 0.27
CA SER A 374 -18.46 3.41 0.54
C SER A 374 -19.31 3.08 -0.70
N ASN A 375 -19.10 3.76 -1.83
CA ASN A 375 -19.93 3.68 -3.05
C ASN A 375 -19.11 3.61 -4.35
N GLN A 376 -17.79 3.49 -4.26
CA GLN A 376 -16.90 3.44 -5.42
C GLN A 376 -15.71 2.52 -5.16
N ILE A 377 -15.35 1.73 -6.17
CA ILE A 377 -14.14 0.91 -6.16
C ILE A 377 -13.38 1.13 -7.46
N VAL A 378 -12.09 1.43 -7.39
CA VAL A 378 -11.20 1.47 -8.55
C VAL A 378 -10.26 0.28 -8.47
N LEU A 379 -10.24 -0.51 -9.53
CA LEU A 379 -9.34 -1.64 -9.71
C LEU A 379 -8.37 -1.35 -10.84
N SER A 380 -7.10 -1.68 -10.64
CA SER A 380 -6.10 -1.56 -11.70
C SER A 380 -5.14 -2.75 -11.66
N ASN A 381 -4.93 -3.37 -12.81
CA ASN A 381 -4.05 -4.53 -12.95
C ASN A 381 -2.62 -4.06 -13.29
N PHE A 382 -1.74 -4.04 -12.28
CA PHE A 382 -0.34 -3.64 -12.45
C PHE A 382 0.54 -4.82 -12.90
N THR A 383 0.01 -5.68 -13.78
CA THR A 383 0.76 -6.78 -14.40
C THR A 383 0.54 -6.77 -15.90
N ILE A 384 1.37 -7.52 -16.62
CA ILE A 384 1.17 -7.78 -18.05
C ILE A 384 0.27 -9.00 -18.29
N ASP A 385 -0.10 -9.71 -17.23
CA ASP A 385 -0.94 -10.90 -17.28
C ASP A 385 -2.41 -10.50 -17.09
N ASP A 386 -3.30 -11.16 -17.83
CA ASP A 386 -4.74 -10.96 -17.66
C ASP A 386 -5.25 -11.72 -16.43
N GLN A 387 -6.19 -11.11 -15.71
CA GLN A 387 -6.99 -11.79 -14.71
C GLN A 387 -8.24 -12.35 -15.38
N LYS A 388 -8.52 -13.63 -15.18
CA LYS A 388 -9.65 -14.32 -15.85
C LYS A 388 -11.01 -13.71 -15.51
N GLN A 389 -11.13 -13.19 -14.29
CA GLN A 389 -12.34 -12.61 -13.72
C GLN A 389 -11.94 -11.62 -12.63
N ILE A 390 -12.83 -10.69 -12.30
CA ILE A 390 -12.66 -9.82 -11.14
C ILE A 390 -13.26 -10.56 -9.93
N GLN A 391 -12.47 -10.69 -8.86
CA GLN A 391 -12.92 -11.25 -7.59
C GLN A 391 -12.54 -10.33 -6.44
N ILE A 392 -13.53 -9.94 -5.65
CA ILE A 392 -13.37 -8.98 -4.55
C ILE A 392 -14.09 -9.54 -3.33
N HIS A 393 -13.37 -9.71 -2.23
CA HIS A 393 -14.01 -9.81 -0.91
C HIS A 393 -14.60 -8.45 -0.59
N LEU A 394 -15.92 -8.36 -0.42
CA LEU A 394 -16.62 -7.12 -0.10
C LEU A 394 -16.96 -7.07 1.38
N SER A 395 -16.72 -5.92 2.00
CA SER A 395 -17.21 -5.65 3.34
C SER A 395 -18.73 -5.80 3.42
N LYS A 396 -19.24 -6.19 4.58
CA LYS A 396 -20.67 -6.53 4.75
C LYS A 396 -21.62 -5.42 4.30
N THR A 397 -21.21 -4.17 4.47
CA THR A 397 -22.00 -2.99 4.06
C THR A 397 -22.09 -2.85 2.53
N LYS A 398 -21.04 -3.24 1.79
CA LYS A 398 -21.00 -3.15 0.32
C LYS A 398 -21.68 -4.29 -0.40
N GLN A 399 -21.83 -5.44 0.27
CA GLN A 399 -22.51 -6.62 -0.29
C GLN A 399 -23.99 -6.39 -0.62
N GLN A 400 -24.62 -5.38 0.01
CA GLN A 400 -26.03 -5.06 -0.16
C GLN A 400 -26.29 -4.00 -1.24
N GLN A 401 -25.25 -3.53 -1.93
CA GLN A 401 -25.34 -2.45 -2.92
C GLN A 401 -25.42 -3.01 -4.34
N ASP A 402 -26.09 -2.27 -5.22
CA ASP A 402 -26.19 -2.59 -6.64
C ASP A 402 -25.02 -1.95 -7.39
N TRP A 403 -24.03 -2.76 -7.77
CA TRP A 403 -22.83 -2.24 -8.44
C TRP A 403 -22.98 -2.21 -9.96
N LYS A 404 -22.29 -1.27 -10.61
CA LYS A 404 -22.03 -1.25 -12.04
C LYS A 404 -20.54 -1.16 -12.29
N LEU A 405 -20.00 -2.07 -13.10
CA LEU A 405 -18.64 -2.04 -13.59
C LEU A 405 -18.57 -1.16 -14.85
N TYR A 406 -17.67 -0.19 -14.84
CA TYR A 406 -17.32 0.66 -15.97
C TYR A 406 -15.90 0.34 -16.42
N PHE A 407 -15.76 0.10 -17.71
CA PHE A 407 -14.51 -0.24 -18.38
C PHE A 407 -14.54 0.36 -19.78
N HIS A 408 -13.45 0.29 -20.51
CA HIS A 408 -13.41 0.85 -21.85
C HIS A 408 -12.95 -0.19 -22.87
N GLU A 409 -13.65 -0.23 -24.00
CA GLU A 409 -13.25 -1.02 -25.16
C GLU A 409 -12.82 -0.06 -26.26
N ARG A 410 -11.50 0.05 -26.46
CA ARG A 410 -10.89 1.11 -27.27
C ARG A 410 -11.30 2.48 -26.71
N ALA A 411 -11.80 3.40 -27.55
CA ALA A 411 -12.23 4.73 -27.13
C ALA A 411 -13.70 4.83 -26.69
N LYS A 412 -14.34 3.71 -26.32
CA LYS A 412 -15.73 3.73 -25.85
C LYS A 412 -15.84 3.20 -24.44
N LEU A 413 -16.43 4.01 -23.56
CA LEU A 413 -16.87 3.57 -22.25
C LEU A 413 -17.99 2.53 -22.40
N GLN A 414 -17.89 1.45 -21.63
CA GLN A 414 -18.87 0.38 -21.53
C GLN A 414 -19.29 0.24 -20.06
N GLU A 415 -20.48 -0.30 -19.83
CA GLU A 415 -20.97 -0.64 -18.50
C GLU A 415 -21.49 -2.08 -18.44
N LEU A 416 -21.32 -2.71 -17.27
CA LEU A 416 -21.85 -4.02 -16.94
C LEU A 416 -22.50 -3.95 -15.56
N ALA A 417 -23.81 -4.23 -15.50
CA ALA A 417 -24.51 -4.37 -14.23
C ALA A 417 -23.97 -5.59 -13.47
N VAL A 418 -23.57 -5.39 -12.23
CA VAL A 418 -23.15 -6.45 -11.31
C VAL A 418 -24.39 -7.07 -10.69
N LYS A 419 -24.45 -8.39 -10.69
CA LYS A 419 -25.63 -9.10 -10.19
C LYS A 419 -25.43 -9.56 -8.75
N PRO A 420 -26.44 -9.44 -7.87
CA PRO A 420 -26.33 -9.88 -6.48
C PRO A 420 -25.95 -11.36 -6.34
N GLU A 421 -26.41 -12.22 -7.26
CA GLU A 421 -26.06 -13.65 -7.26
C GLU A 421 -24.59 -13.97 -7.56
N TRP A 422 -23.79 -12.97 -7.92
CA TRP A 422 -22.35 -13.12 -8.10
C TRP A 422 -21.56 -13.02 -6.79
N ILE A 423 -22.23 -12.77 -5.67
CA ILE A 423 -21.63 -12.74 -4.34
C ILE A 423 -21.84 -14.09 -3.68
N GLU A 424 -20.75 -14.80 -3.39
CA GLU A 424 -20.75 -16.07 -2.67
C GLU A 424 -19.67 -16.04 -1.58
N HIS A 425 -20.03 -16.40 -0.35
CA HIS A 425 -19.10 -16.37 0.80
C HIS A 425 -18.32 -15.04 0.94
N ASP A 426 -19.05 -13.92 0.89
CA ASP A 426 -18.50 -12.55 0.94
C ASP A 426 -17.64 -12.13 -0.27
N VAL A 427 -17.48 -13.00 -1.28
CA VAL A 427 -16.68 -12.72 -2.48
C VAL A 427 -17.59 -12.44 -3.68
N LEU A 428 -17.51 -11.22 -4.21
CA LEU A 428 -18.08 -10.83 -5.50
C LEU A 428 -17.21 -11.36 -6.65
N THR A 429 -17.77 -12.15 -7.55
CA THR A 429 -17.11 -12.65 -8.77
C THR A 429 -17.77 -12.10 -10.03
N ILE A 430 -17.15 -11.11 -10.67
CA ILE A 430 -17.63 -10.55 -11.94
C ILE A 430 -16.95 -11.31 -13.09
N PRO A 431 -17.72 -11.91 -14.04
CA PRO A 431 -17.19 -12.63 -15.20
C PRO A 431 -16.64 -11.67 -16.26
N TYR A 432 -15.67 -10.84 -15.87
CA TYR A 432 -14.98 -9.86 -16.68
C TYR A 432 -13.48 -10.14 -16.65
N GLN A 433 -12.88 -10.40 -17.81
CA GLN A 433 -11.44 -10.56 -17.94
C GLN A 433 -10.76 -9.19 -17.81
N LEU A 434 -10.15 -8.92 -16.66
CA LEU A 434 -9.38 -7.69 -16.42
C LEU A 434 -8.01 -7.85 -17.07
N LYS A 435 -7.78 -7.13 -18.17
CA LYS A 435 -6.55 -7.24 -18.96
C LYS A 435 -5.33 -6.74 -18.18
N GLY A 436 -4.16 -7.21 -18.56
CA GLY A 436 -2.90 -6.62 -18.11
C GLY A 436 -2.89 -5.11 -18.37
N LEU A 437 -2.46 -4.33 -17.39
CA LEU A 437 -2.33 -2.87 -17.46
C LEU A 437 -3.66 -2.10 -17.62
N GLU A 438 -4.80 -2.75 -17.35
CA GLU A 438 -6.13 -2.14 -17.43
C GLU A 438 -6.60 -1.59 -16.08
N THR A 439 -7.34 -0.48 -16.12
CA THR A 439 -8.06 0.10 -14.97
C THR A 439 -9.56 0.10 -15.22
N VAL A 440 -10.34 -0.23 -14.19
CA VAL A 440 -11.81 -0.24 -14.22
C VAL A 440 -12.38 0.40 -12.96
N ILE A 441 -13.63 0.87 -13.03
CA ILE A 441 -14.32 1.55 -11.92
C ILE A 441 -15.63 0.83 -11.65
N LEU A 442 -15.89 0.44 -10.40
CA LEU A 442 -17.21 0.04 -9.94
C LEU A 442 -17.86 1.22 -9.21
N LEU A 443 -19.14 1.47 -9.50
CA LEU A 443 -19.97 2.47 -8.82
C LEU A 443 -21.25 1.80 -8.31
N ALA A 444 -21.65 2.15 -7.09
CA ALA A 444 -22.90 1.72 -6.46
C ALA A 444 -24.09 2.62 -6.78
#